data_AF-A0A956AHS6-F1
#
_entry.id   AF-A0A956AHS6-F1
#
_cell.length_a   1.000
_cell.length_b   1.000
_cell.length_c   1.000
_cell.angle_alpha   90.00
_cell.angle_beta   90.00
_cell.angle_gamma   90.00
#
_symmetry.space_group_name_H-M   'P 1'
#
loop_
_entity.id
_entity.type
_entity.pdbx_description
1 polymer ?
#
loop_
_entity_poly.entity_id
_entity_poly.type
_entity_poly.pdbx_seq_one_letter_code
_entity_poly.pdbx_strand_id
1 'polypeptide(L)'
;ISNDYKAWYGFFVGAALSGVVGVGFYPLLGSRVWCRFFCPMAAVLGLFQRFFSRFRITTNGDQCMSCGNCSTYCEMGIDVRAYAMQGKNIVRASCVGCGVCAAVCPRGVLKLENGKTHKDRFEGAEHPLADLLGALKKK
;
A
#
# COMPACT_ATOMS: atom_id res chain seq x y z
N ILE A 1 -13.74 50.28 4.87
CA ILE A 1 -13.05 49.16 5.56
C ILE A 1 -12.46 48.28 4.47
N SER A 2 -11.15 48.44 4.25
CA SER A 2 -10.41 48.09 3.05
C SER A 2 -10.38 46.59 2.76
N ASN A 3 -10.40 46.24 1.47
CA ASN A 3 -10.33 44.86 0.96
C ASN A 3 -9.16 44.06 1.54
N ASP A 4 -8.06 44.75 1.89
CA ASP A 4 -6.87 44.14 2.48
C ASP A 4 -7.16 43.44 3.82
N TYR A 5 -8.04 44.00 4.67
CA TYR A 5 -8.41 43.35 5.92
C TYR A 5 -9.22 42.08 5.71
N LYS A 6 -10.10 42.04 4.70
CA LYS A 6 -10.86 40.84 4.34
C LYS A 6 -9.95 39.76 3.76
N ALA A 7 -8.99 40.15 2.92
CA ALA A 7 -8.00 39.23 2.35
C ALA A 7 -7.09 38.64 3.42
N TRP A 8 -6.58 39.47 4.33
CA TRP A 8 -5.74 39.03 5.44
C TRP A 8 -6.51 38.11 6.39
N TYR A 9 -7.69 38.53 6.83
CA TYR A 9 -8.55 37.70 7.69
C TYR A 9 -8.92 36.35 7.04
N GLY A 10 -9.28 36.37 5.75
CA GLY A 10 -9.58 35.15 4.99
C GLY A 10 -8.39 34.20 4.88
N PHE A 11 -7.18 34.73 4.67
CA PHE A 11 -5.96 33.93 4.63
C PHE A 11 -5.65 33.25 5.98
N PHE A 12 -5.73 33.99 7.09
CA PHE A 12 -5.47 33.44 8.43
C PHE A 12 -6.54 32.44 8.86
N VAL A 13 -7.82 32.74 8.61
CA VAL A 13 -8.91 31.80 8.93
C VAL A 13 -8.85 30.55 8.05
N GLY A 14 -8.54 30.70 6.75
CA GLY A 14 -8.34 29.58 5.83
C GLY A 14 -7.15 28.69 6.22
N ALA A 15 -6.02 29.29 6.59
CA ALA A 15 -4.84 28.57 7.07
C ALA A 15 -5.12 27.86 8.41
N ALA A 16 -5.83 28.50 9.34
CA ALA A 16 -6.20 27.89 10.61
C ALA A 16 -7.17 26.72 10.44
N LEU A 17 -8.23 26.88 9.64
CA LEU A 17 -9.21 25.82 9.40
C LEU A 17 -8.62 24.66 8.59
N SER A 18 -7.82 24.93 7.55
CA SER A 18 -7.13 23.87 6.81
C SER A 18 -6.11 23.13 7.66
N GLY A 19 -5.40 23.84 8.55
CA GLY A 19 -4.47 23.24 9.51
C GLY A 19 -5.18 22.38 10.56
N VAL A 20 -6.25 22.87 11.17
CA VAL A 20 -6.99 22.14 12.22
C VAL A 20 -7.74 20.94 11.64
N VAL A 21 -8.37 21.07 10.47
CA VAL A 21 -9.01 19.95 9.79
C VAL A 21 -7.97 18.94 9.32
N GLY A 22 -6.86 19.39 8.74
CA GLY A 22 -5.79 18.50 8.28
C GLY A 22 -5.10 17.74 9.40
N VAL A 23 -4.69 18.44 10.47
CA VAL A 23 -3.97 17.87 11.62
C VAL A 23 -4.92 17.14 12.57
N GLY A 24 -6.14 17.62 12.76
CA GLY A 24 -7.14 17.01 13.65
C GLY A 24 -7.75 15.74 13.10
N PHE A 25 -7.88 15.61 11.77
CA PHE A 25 -8.37 14.38 11.13
C PHE A 25 -7.26 13.32 10.97
N TYR A 26 -6.00 13.72 11.08
CA TYR A 26 -4.81 12.86 10.97
C TYR A 26 -4.72 11.75 12.04
N PRO A 27 -4.97 12.00 13.35
CA PRO A 27 -4.94 10.95 14.37
C PRO A 27 -6.22 10.09 14.40
N LEU A 28 -7.37 10.60 13.94
CA LEU A 28 -8.66 9.91 14.06
C LEU A 28 -8.81 8.73 13.08
N LEU A 29 -8.14 8.78 11.93
CA LEU A 29 -8.18 7.69 10.94
C LEU A 29 -7.03 6.67 11.11
N GLY A 30 -6.20 6.82 12.14
CA GLY A 30 -5.06 5.95 12.41
C GLY A 30 -3.75 6.46 11.80
N SER A 31 -2.63 6.11 12.45
CA SER A 31 -1.29 6.68 12.26
C SER A 31 -0.66 6.53 10.86
N ARG A 32 -1.33 5.85 9.91
CA ARG A 32 -0.78 5.50 8.60
C ARG A 32 -1.70 5.83 7.43
N VAL A 33 -2.88 6.44 7.65
CA VAL A 33 -3.83 6.74 6.55
C VAL A 33 -3.27 7.74 5.57
N TRP A 34 -2.57 8.77 6.05
CA TRP A 34 -1.84 9.67 5.16
C TRP A 34 -0.78 8.93 4.35
N CYS A 35 0.00 8.05 4.98
CA CYS A 35 0.99 7.21 4.31
C CYS A 35 0.36 6.28 3.26
N ARG A 36 -0.88 5.83 3.46
CA ARG A 36 -1.57 4.89 2.57
C ARG A 36 -2.27 5.54 1.38
N PHE A 37 -2.80 6.76 1.56
CA PHE A 37 -3.66 7.40 0.54
C PHE A 37 -3.13 8.74 0.03
N PHE A 38 -2.45 9.53 0.85
CA PHE A 38 -2.09 10.92 0.53
C PHE A 38 -0.58 11.16 0.41
N CYS A 39 0.25 10.17 0.75
CA CYS A 39 1.70 10.30 0.67
C CYS A 39 2.19 10.10 -0.78
N PRO A 40 2.70 11.14 -1.45
CA PRO A 40 3.23 11.01 -2.81
C PRO A 40 4.40 10.01 -2.87
N MET A 41 5.15 9.88 -1.77
CA MET A 41 6.24 8.89 -1.65
C MET A 41 5.73 7.45 -1.79
N ALA A 42 4.54 7.14 -1.28
CA ALA A 42 3.96 5.79 -1.37
C ALA A 42 3.61 5.42 -2.81
N ALA A 43 3.16 6.38 -3.63
CA ALA A 43 2.91 6.17 -5.05
C ALA A 43 4.22 5.89 -5.81
N VAL A 44 5.27 6.65 -5.52
CA VAL A 44 6.61 6.44 -6.11
C VAL A 44 7.19 5.09 -5.70
N LEU A 45 7.07 4.71 -4.42
CA LEU A 45 7.54 3.41 -3.91
C LEU A 45 6.76 2.24 -4.51
N GLY A 46 5.44 2.36 -4.66
CA GLY A 46 4.62 1.35 -5.34
C GLY A 46 5.05 1.13 -6.80
N LEU A 47 5.41 2.22 -7.50
CA LEU A 47 5.97 2.15 -8.84
C LEU A 47 7.36 1.49 -8.83
N PHE A 48 8.28 1.97 -7.99
CA PHE A 48 9.63 1.39 -7.87
C PHE A 48 9.60 -0.10 -7.51
N GLN A 49 8.69 -0.52 -6.64
CA GLN A 49 8.48 -1.93 -6.34
C GLN A 49 8.00 -2.71 -7.57
N ARG A 50 7.09 -2.16 -8.37
CA ARG A 50 6.69 -2.80 -9.65
C ARG A 50 7.86 -2.93 -10.63
N PHE A 51 8.97 -2.22 -10.50
CA PHE A 51 10.13 -2.41 -11.36
C PHE A 51 11.24 -3.27 -10.73
N PHE A 52 11.52 -3.10 -9.44
CA PHE A 52 12.73 -3.65 -8.81
C PHE A 52 12.48 -4.77 -7.79
N SER A 53 11.24 -5.00 -7.36
CA SER A 53 10.98 -5.86 -6.20
C SER A 53 10.82 -7.35 -6.58
N ARG A 54 11.84 -8.17 -6.26
CA ARG A 54 11.88 -9.62 -6.52
C ARG A 54 11.25 -10.50 -5.41
N PHE A 55 10.93 -9.91 -4.26
CA PHE A 55 10.39 -10.62 -3.10
C PHE A 55 8.92 -11.02 -3.29
N ARG A 56 8.60 -12.30 -3.33
CA ARG A 56 7.21 -12.77 -3.38
C ARG A 56 6.83 -13.53 -2.12
N ILE A 57 5.56 -13.43 -1.73
CA ILE A 57 5.00 -14.22 -0.64
C ILE A 57 4.16 -15.32 -1.27
N THR A 58 4.65 -16.55 -1.20
CA THR A 58 3.89 -17.74 -1.56
C THR A 58 3.03 -18.19 -0.40
N THR A 59 1.85 -18.71 -0.73
CA THR A 59 0.95 -19.32 0.25
C THR A 59 0.76 -20.79 -0.06
N ASN A 60 0.63 -21.60 0.98
CA ASN A 60 0.19 -22.98 0.86
C ASN A 60 -1.24 -23.08 1.43
N GLY A 61 -2.25 -22.92 0.56
CA GLY A 61 -3.64 -22.65 0.98
C GLY A 61 -4.24 -23.68 1.93
N ASP A 62 -3.84 -24.95 1.80
CA ASP A 62 -4.43 -26.06 2.54
C ASP A 62 -4.14 -26.05 4.04
N GLN A 63 -3.15 -25.26 4.49
CA GLN A 63 -2.71 -25.23 5.88
C GLN A 63 -3.23 -24.02 6.67
N CYS A 64 -3.99 -23.13 6.04
CA CYS A 64 -4.51 -21.91 6.66
C CYS A 64 -5.71 -22.18 7.59
N MET A 65 -5.65 -21.66 8.82
CA MET A 65 -6.73 -21.77 9.82
C MET A 65 -7.47 -20.45 10.07
N SER A 66 -7.37 -19.48 9.16
CA SER A 66 -8.06 -18.18 9.25
C SER A 66 -7.81 -17.38 10.55
N CYS A 67 -6.65 -17.54 11.22
CA CYS A 67 -6.34 -16.85 12.48
C CYS A 67 -6.24 -15.32 12.37
N GLY A 68 -5.97 -14.77 11.17
CA GLY A 68 -5.99 -13.32 10.92
C GLY A 68 -4.77 -12.52 11.35
N ASN A 69 -3.83 -13.10 12.13
CA ASN A 69 -2.61 -12.39 12.55
C ASN A 69 -1.82 -11.79 11.37
N CYS A 70 -1.77 -12.47 10.24
CA CYS A 70 -1.09 -11.96 9.04
C CYS A 70 -1.71 -10.67 8.47
N SER A 71 -3.03 -10.46 8.61
CA SER A 71 -3.72 -9.25 8.17
C SER A 71 -3.60 -8.12 9.21
N THR A 72 -3.63 -8.45 10.51
CA THR A 72 -3.53 -7.47 11.61
C THR A 72 -2.17 -6.79 11.67
N TYR A 73 -1.08 -7.55 11.49
CA TYR A 73 0.28 -7.00 11.50
C TYR A 73 0.74 -6.46 10.14
N CYS A 74 -0.12 -6.50 9.12
CA CYS A 74 0.22 -5.92 7.83
C CYS A 74 0.11 -4.40 7.87
N GLU A 75 1.24 -3.70 7.95
CA GLU A 75 1.28 -2.23 7.93
C GLU A 75 0.70 -1.62 6.65
N MET A 76 0.68 -2.40 5.56
CA MET A 76 0.09 -2.00 4.28
C MET A 76 -1.42 -2.22 4.22
N GLY A 77 -2.06 -2.73 5.29
CA GLY A 77 -3.49 -2.98 5.35
C GLY A 77 -3.98 -3.98 4.29
N ILE A 78 -3.16 -4.97 3.98
CA ILE A 78 -3.49 -6.03 3.01
C ILE A 78 -4.19 -7.15 3.77
N ASP A 79 -5.35 -7.59 3.27
CA ASP A 79 -6.00 -8.77 3.84
C ASP A 79 -5.32 -10.06 3.33
N VAL A 80 -4.19 -10.40 3.96
CA VAL A 80 -3.37 -11.57 3.63
C VAL A 80 -4.12 -12.87 3.94
N ARG A 81 -4.97 -12.87 4.98
CA ARG A 81 -5.79 -14.01 5.37
C ARG A 81 -6.69 -14.48 4.22
N ALA A 82 -7.36 -13.56 3.52
CA ALA A 82 -8.22 -13.90 2.38
C ALA A 82 -7.42 -14.56 1.24
N TYR A 83 -6.21 -14.09 0.95
CA TYR A 83 -5.33 -14.72 -0.04
C TYR A 83 -4.91 -16.12 0.37
N ALA A 84 -4.53 -16.30 1.64
CA ALA A 84 -4.11 -17.59 2.18
C ALA A 84 -5.25 -18.63 2.13
N MET A 85 -6.47 -18.23 2.48
CA MET A 85 -7.65 -19.11 2.40
C MET A 85 -8.00 -19.51 0.96
N GLN A 86 -7.72 -18.63 -0.02
CA GLN A 86 -7.94 -18.94 -1.43
C GLN A 86 -6.77 -19.70 -2.07
N GLY A 87 -5.68 -19.96 -1.33
CA GLY A 87 -4.47 -20.56 -1.89
C GLY A 87 -3.79 -19.70 -2.96
N LYS A 88 -4.10 -18.40 -3.01
CA LYS A 88 -3.56 -17.47 -4.03
C LYS A 88 -2.36 -16.71 -3.49
N ASN A 89 -1.33 -16.57 -4.32
CA ASN A 89 -0.18 -15.74 -4.00
C ASN A 89 -0.57 -14.25 -3.90
N ILE A 90 0.19 -13.49 -3.09
CA ILE A 90 -0.10 -12.08 -2.86
C ILE A 90 0.44 -11.26 -4.03
N VAL A 91 -0.43 -10.90 -4.97
CA VAL A 91 -0.11 -10.16 -6.20
C VAL A 91 -0.42 -8.65 -6.13
N ARG A 92 -0.35 -8.02 -4.94
CA ARG A 92 -0.64 -6.58 -4.78
C ARG A 92 0.62 -5.71 -4.83
N ALA A 93 0.58 -4.62 -5.61
CA ALA A 93 1.68 -3.65 -5.73
C ALA A 93 1.99 -2.93 -4.40
N SER A 94 0.98 -2.81 -3.53
CA SER A 94 1.13 -2.30 -2.17
C SER A 94 1.91 -3.22 -1.24
N CYS A 95 2.13 -4.48 -1.60
CA CYS A 95 2.95 -5.38 -0.79
C CYS A 95 4.43 -5.05 -0.98
N VAL A 96 5.09 -4.56 0.06
CA VAL A 96 6.54 -4.28 0.09
C VAL A 96 7.40 -5.53 0.19
N GLY A 97 6.81 -6.68 0.53
CA GLY A 97 7.56 -7.93 0.75
C GLY A 97 8.37 -7.92 2.05
N CYS A 98 7.88 -7.24 3.10
CA CYS A 98 8.55 -7.15 4.41
C CYS A 98 8.64 -8.49 5.15
N GLY A 99 7.87 -9.52 4.75
CA GLY A 99 7.94 -10.85 5.35
C GLY A 99 7.30 -10.99 6.74
N VAL A 100 6.80 -9.92 7.35
CA VAL A 100 6.18 -9.95 8.70
C VAL A 100 5.05 -10.98 8.79
N CYS A 101 4.25 -11.09 7.72
CA CYS A 101 3.16 -12.07 7.64
C CYS A 101 3.63 -13.53 7.69
N ALA A 102 4.82 -13.84 7.18
CA ALA A 102 5.43 -15.17 7.27
C ALA A 102 5.98 -15.44 8.68
N ALA A 103 6.59 -14.43 9.32
CA ALA A 103 7.13 -14.54 10.66
C ALA A 103 6.05 -14.72 11.75
N VAL A 104 4.90 -14.05 11.61
CA VAL A 104 3.82 -14.11 12.62
C VAL A 104 2.88 -15.30 12.44
N CYS A 105 2.99 -16.05 11.35
CA CYS A 105 2.09 -17.16 11.07
C CYS A 105 2.45 -18.37 11.94
N PRO A 106 1.58 -18.81 12.88
CA PRO A 106 1.91 -19.92 13.78
C PRO A 106 2.05 -21.27 13.05
N ARG A 107 1.46 -21.38 11.85
CA ARG A 107 1.49 -22.57 10.99
C ARG A 107 2.56 -22.51 9.90
N GLY A 108 3.24 -21.38 9.72
CA GLY A 108 4.24 -21.22 8.64
C GLY A 108 3.67 -21.37 7.22
N VAL A 109 2.40 -21.02 7.01
CA VAL A 109 1.69 -21.16 5.72
C VAL A 109 2.28 -20.26 4.63
N LEU A 110 2.77 -19.10 5.06
CA LEU A 110 3.29 -18.06 4.20
C LEU A 110 4.81 -18.16 4.16
N LYS A 111 5.39 -18.16 2.97
CA LYS A 111 6.84 -18.16 2.75
C LYS A 111 7.26 -16.94 1.98
N LEU A 112 8.33 -16.28 2.45
CA LEU A 112 8.98 -15.23 1.71
C LEU A 112 10.04 -15.86 0.80
N GLU A 113 9.81 -15.81 -0.51
CA GLU A 113 10.72 -16.34 -1.51
C GLU A 113 11.26 -15.20 -2.37
N ASN A 114 12.56 -15.24 -2.65
CA ASN A 114 13.19 -14.32 -3.58
C ASN A 114 13.10 -14.92 -4.99
N GLY A 115 12.18 -14.42 -5.82
CA GLY A 115 12.02 -14.89 -7.18
C GLY A 115 13.27 -14.60 -8.02
N LYS A 116 13.65 -15.52 -8.90
CA LYS A 116 14.73 -15.30 -9.87
C LYS A 116 14.36 -14.20 -10.88
N THR A 117 13.06 -14.01 -11.11
CA THR A 117 12.51 -13.08 -12.10
C THR A 117 11.33 -12.29 -11.51
N HIS A 118 11.13 -11.04 -11.94
CA HIS A 118 10.03 -10.16 -11.49
C HIS A 118 8.64 -10.60 -12.01
N LYS A 119 8.61 -11.45 -13.05
CA LYS A 119 7.44 -11.87 -13.85
C LYS A 119 6.28 -12.47 -13.05
N ASP A 120 6.55 -13.12 -11.92
CA ASP A 120 5.55 -13.93 -11.22
C ASP A 120 4.78 -13.16 -10.15
N ARG A 121 5.09 -11.86 -9.96
CA ARG A 121 4.51 -11.03 -8.89
C ARG A 121 3.25 -10.27 -9.34
N PHE A 122 3.17 -9.89 -10.62
CA PHE A 122 2.05 -9.16 -11.23
C PHE A 122 1.83 -9.64 -12.67
N GLU A 123 0.57 -9.80 -13.09
CA GLU A 123 0.25 -9.85 -14.51
C GLU A 123 0.71 -8.52 -15.17
N GLY A 124 1.62 -8.61 -16.16
CA GLY A 124 2.24 -7.45 -16.83
C GLY A 124 3.62 -7.01 -16.29
N ALA A 125 4.21 -7.73 -15.33
CA ALA A 125 5.57 -7.48 -14.84
C ALA A 125 6.67 -7.55 -15.92
N GLU A 126 6.38 -8.12 -17.10
CA GLU A 126 7.33 -8.30 -18.21
C GLU A 126 7.68 -7.01 -18.98
N HIS A 127 6.73 -6.06 -19.10
CA HIS A 127 6.95 -4.81 -19.81
C HIS A 127 6.34 -3.62 -19.05
N PRO A 128 6.95 -3.22 -17.93
CA PRO A 128 6.39 -2.18 -17.08
C PRO A 128 6.34 -0.81 -17.78
N LEU A 129 7.20 -0.57 -18.77
CA LEU A 129 7.16 0.63 -19.63
C LEU A 129 6.04 0.55 -20.69
N ALA A 130 5.76 -0.63 -21.24
CA ALA A 130 4.71 -0.81 -22.25
C ALA A 130 3.31 -0.75 -21.62
N ASP A 131 3.15 -1.26 -20.39
CA ASP A 131 1.93 -1.09 -19.60
C ASP A 131 1.67 0.38 -19.25
N LEU A 132 2.71 1.12 -18.85
CA LEU A 132 2.61 2.56 -18.56
C LEU A 132 2.25 3.37 -19.82
N LEU A 133 2.91 3.08 -20.95
CA LEU A 133 2.59 3.71 -22.23
C LEU A 133 1.17 3.32 -22.71
N GLY A 134 0.73 2.08 -22.47
CA GLY A 134 -0.63 1.64 -22.74
C GLY A 134 -1.68 2.33 -21.87
N ALA A 135 -1.38 2.58 -20.59
CA ALA A 135 -2.24 3.34 -19.68
C ALA A 135 -2.30 4.83 -20.03
N LEU A 136 -1.18 5.43 -20.48
CA LEU A 136 -1.14 6.81 -20.95
C LEU A 136 -1.84 6.99 -22.31
N LYS A 137 -1.76 6.01 -23.21
CA LYS A 137 -2.43 6.04 -24.52
C LYS A 137 -3.95 5.77 -24.43
N LYS A 138 -4.43 5.25 -23.30
CA LYS A 138 -5.87 5.04 -23.02
C LYS A 138 -6.58 6.29 -22.47
N LYS A 139 -5.87 7.42 -22.34
CA LYS A 139 -6.42 8.69 -21.87
C LYS A 139 -6.59 9.67 -23.02
#